data_AF-A0A9P0SUS6-F1
#
_entry.id   AF-A0A9P0SUS6-F1
#
_cell.length_a   1.000
_cell.length_b   1.000
_cell.length_c   1.000
_cell.angle_alpha   90.00
_cell.angle_beta   90.00
_cell.angle_gamma   90.00
#
_symmetry.space_group_name_H-M   'P 1'
#
loop_
_entity.id
_entity.type
_entity.pdbx_description
1 polymer ?
#
loop_
_entity_poly.entity_id
_entity_poly.type
_entity_poly.pdbx_seq_one_letter_code
_entity_poly.pdbx_strand_id
1 'polypeptide(L)'
;MVKARKYVVKKHFEGLPKPEDYELVEYNLLPIKDGEILVKSEWISVDPYLQVHNPFHQAPYDQFSFQVGTVLESKNPKFPVATKVVSHKGWCDYGIIDKFDDPFERVYELPDLRGLPEELAVGTLGMTGVTAYCGFLEICVPKPGETVVVTGAAGAVGSIVGQIAKIKGCNVIGFAGSDEKVVARKRTRVRQGN
;
A
#
# COMPACT_ATOMS: atom_id res chain seq x y z
N MET A 1 14.76 -24.62 -12.12
CA MET A 1 13.98 -23.38 -12.29
C MET A 1 13.31 -23.07 -10.97
N VAL A 2 13.43 -21.84 -10.49
CA VAL A 2 12.69 -21.42 -9.28
C VAL A 2 11.21 -21.32 -9.68
N LYS A 3 10.36 -22.13 -9.04
CA LYS A 3 8.91 -21.97 -9.13
C LYS A 3 8.51 -20.78 -8.27
N ALA A 4 7.93 -19.77 -8.90
CA ALA A 4 7.41 -18.58 -8.25
C ALA A 4 5.88 -18.58 -8.32
N ARG A 5 5.21 -17.84 -7.43
CA ARG A 5 3.75 -17.74 -7.39
C ARG A 5 3.30 -16.30 -7.56
N LYS A 6 2.14 -16.13 -8.18
CA LYS A 6 1.46 -14.82 -8.31
C LYS A 6 -0.04 -14.97 -8.24
N TYR A 7 -0.72 -13.94 -7.76
CA TYR A 7 -2.18 -13.85 -7.86
C TYR A 7 -2.58 -13.23 -9.18
N VAL A 8 -3.51 -13.88 -9.88
CA VAL A 8 -4.15 -13.41 -11.11
C VAL A 8 -5.60 -13.10 -10.80
N VAL A 9 -6.08 -11.94 -11.25
CA VAL A 9 -7.50 -11.61 -11.31
C VAL A 9 -8.06 -12.21 -12.59
N LYS A 10 -8.96 -13.18 -12.47
CA LYS A 10 -9.49 -13.95 -13.62
C LYS A 10 -10.52 -13.17 -14.43
N LYS A 11 -11.32 -12.36 -13.75
CA LYS A 11 -12.45 -11.61 -14.32
C LYS A 11 -12.71 -10.34 -13.52
N HIS A 12 -13.49 -9.43 -14.08
CA HIS A 12 -13.94 -8.26 -13.34
C HIS A 12 -14.81 -8.65 -12.15
N PHE A 13 -14.70 -7.90 -11.06
CA PHE A 13 -15.46 -8.11 -9.84
C PHE A 13 -16.92 -7.69 -10.05
N GLU A 14 -17.84 -8.57 -9.70
CA GLU A 14 -19.27 -8.26 -9.62
C GLU A 14 -19.63 -7.94 -8.17
N GLY A 15 -19.58 -6.65 -7.82
CA GLY A 15 -19.77 -6.17 -6.46
C GLY A 15 -18.48 -6.28 -5.63
N LEU A 16 -18.55 -6.92 -4.46
CA LEU A 16 -17.37 -7.14 -3.62
C LEU A 16 -16.51 -8.28 -4.23
N PRO A 17 -15.18 -8.14 -4.22
CA PRO A 17 -14.29 -9.19 -4.70
C PRO A 17 -14.43 -10.47 -3.85
N LYS A 18 -14.42 -11.62 -4.52
CA LYS A 18 -14.55 -12.93 -3.89
C LYS A 18 -13.28 -13.75 -4.12
N PRO A 19 -12.97 -14.75 -3.27
CA PRO A 19 -11.82 -15.63 -3.48
C PRO A 19 -11.79 -16.26 -4.88
N GLU A 20 -12.96 -16.58 -5.45
CA GLU A 20 -13.06 -17.22 -6.77
C GLU A 20 -12.76 -16.28 -7.93
N ASP A 21 -12.68 -14.96 -7.70
CA ASP A 21 -12.26 -13.98 -8.71
C ASP A 21 -10.73 -14.00 -8.90
N TYR A 22 -10.02 -14.60 -7.94
CA TYR A 22 -8.57 -14.75 -7.95
C TYR A 22 -8.14 -16.18 -8.27
N GLU A 23 -6.90 -16.31 -8.73
CA GLU A 23 -6.21 -17.57 -8.91
C GLU A 23 -4.75 -17.42 -8.50
N LEU A 24 -4.22 -18.37 -7.72
CA LEU A 24 -2.80 -18.44 -7.42
C LEU A 24 -2.12 -19.30 -8.49
N VAL A 25 -1.30 -18.66 -9.32
CA VAL A 25 -0.63 -19.28 -10.46
C VAL A 25 0.85 -19.48 -10.15
N GLU A 26 1.37 -20.70 -10.40
CA GLU A 26 2.80 -20.97 -10.43
C GLU A 26 3.39 -20.60 -11.79
N TYR A 27 4.57 -19.99 -11.81
CA TYR A 27 5.28 -19.64 -13.04
C TYR A 27 6.79 -19.85 -12.91
N ASN A 28 7.45 -19.99 -14.06
CA ASN A 28 8.90 -20.03 -14.15
C ASN A 28 9.43 -18.60 -14.26
N LEU A 29 10.42 -18.25 -13.45
CA LEU A 29 11.15 -16.99 -13.62
C LEU A 29 11.87 -16.96 -14.97
N LEU A 30 11.59 -15.92 -15.75
CA LEU A 30 12.32 -15.63 -16.98
C LEU A 30 13.58 -14.83 -16.65
N PRO A 31 14.67 -14.98 -17.43
CA PRO A 31 15.83 -14.11 -17.30
C PRO A 31 15.46 -12.64 -17.55
N ILE A 32 16.02 -11.73 -16.74
CA ILE A 32 15.83 -10.29 -16.94
C ILE A 32 16.52 -9.78 -18.21
N LYS A 33 15.92 -8.80 -18.87
CA LYS A 33 16.45 -8.10 -20.05
C LYS A 33 17.27 -6.88 -19.64
N ASP A 34 17.95 -6.28 -20.62
CA ASP A 34 18.72 -5.06 -20.40
C ASP A 34 17.85 -3.94 -19.82
N GLY A 35 18.36 -3.22 -18.82
CA GLY A 35 17.61 -2.19 -18.09
C GLY A 35 16.61 -2.69 -17.05
N GLU A 36 16.31 -4.00 -16.97
CA GLU A 36 15.36 -4.56 -16.00
C GLU A 36 16.02 -4.93 -14.66
N ILE A 37 15.21 -5.03 -13.61
CA ILE A 37 15.61 -5.63 -12.32
C ILE A 37 14.63 -6.70 -11.88
N LEU A 38 15.15 -7.74 -11.21
CA LEU A 38 14.34 -8.77 -10.54
C LEU A 38 14.27 -8.46 -9.05
N VAL A 39 13.06 -8.27 -8.53
CA VAL A 39 12.80 -7.97 -7.12
C VAL A 39 12.09 -9.16 -6.48
N LYS A 40 12.61 -9.63 -5.35
CA LYS A 40 11.90 -10.58 -4.49
C LYS A 40 11.04 -9.82 -3.49
N SER A 41 9.76 -10.11 -3.48
CA SER A 41 8.78 -9.45 -2.62
C SER A 41 8.90 -9.95 -1.19
N GLU A 42 8.85 -9.04 -0.22
CA GLU A 42 8.92 -9.34 1.22
C GLU A 42 7.64 -8.89 1.93
N TRP A 43 7.12 -7.72 1.54
CA TRP A 43 5.88 -7.16 2.07
C TRP A 43 5.04 -6.62 0.93
N ILE A 44 3.73 -6.88 0.95
CA ILE A 44 2.79 -6.45 -0.09
C ILE A 44 1.60 -5.79 0.60
N SER A 45 1.18 -4.62 0.13
CA SER A 45 -0.03 -3.96 0.62
C SER A 45 -1.29 -4.51 -0.04
N VAL A 46 -2.40 -4.42 0.69
CA VAL A 46 -3.75 -4.71 0.19
C VAL A 46 -4.61 -3.48 0.42
N ASP A 47 -4.94 -2.77 -0.66
CA ASP A 47 -5.54 -1.45 -0.58
C ASP A 47 -6.93 -1.38 -1.23
N PRO A 48 -7.87 -0.58 -0.69
CA PRO A 48 -9.22 -0.45 -1.25
C PRO A 48 -9.27 0.03 -2.70
N TYR A 49 -8.24 0.78 -3.16
CA TYR A 49 -8.21 1.29 -4.53
C TYR A 49 -8.17 0.16 -5.57
N LEU A 50 -7.67 -1.03 -5.21
CA LEU A 50 -7.58 -2.19 -6.09
C LEU A 50 -8.95 -2.61 -6.63
N GLN A 51 -9.98 -2.51 -5.79
CA GLN A 51 -11.36 -2.78 -6.23
C GLN A 51 -11.85 -1.72 -7.22
N VAL A 52 -11.56 -0.44 -6.95
CA VAL A 52 -11.94 0.69 -7.82
C VAL A 52 -11.23 0.59 -9.18
N HIS A 53 -10.00 0.08 -9.20
CA HIS A 53 -9.21 -0.01 -10.42
C HIS A 53 -9.53 -1.23 -11.28
N ASN A 54 -10.14 -2.27 -10.71
CA ASN A 54 -10.44 -3.51 -11.43
C ASN A 54 -11.11 -3.32 -12.81
N PRO A 55 -12.12 -2.44 -12.99
CA PRO A 55 -12.75 -2.24 -14.30
C PRO A 55 -11.83 -1.58 -15.35
N PHE A 56 -10.73 -0.94 -14.95
CA PHE A 56 -9.79 -0.29 -15.87
C PHE A 56 -8.74 -1.24 -16.45
N HIS A 57 -8.70 -2.50 -15.99
CA HIS A 57 -7.78 -3.51 -16.51
C HIS A 57 -8.51 -4.50 -17.41
N GLN A 58 -7.84 -4.97 -18.46
CA GLN A 58 -8.37 -6.08 -19.24
C GLN A 58 -8.12 -7.40 -18.47
N ALA A 59 -9.18 -8.09 -18.09
CA ALA A 59 -9.06 -9.40 -17.46
C ALA A 59 -8.78 -10.52 -18.49
N PRO A 60 -7.98 -11.55 -18.13
CA PRO A 60 -7.28 -11.71 -16.86
C PRO A 60 -6.02 -10.85 -16.76
N TYR A 61 -5.66 -10.44 -15.55
CA TYR A 61 -4.44 -9.66 -15.29
C TYR A 61 -3.77 -10.08 -13.97
N ASP A 62 -2.45 -9.88 -13.88
CA ASP A 62 -1.71 -10.11 -12.64
C ASP A 62 -2.13 -9.07 -11.60
N GLN A 63 -2.58 -9.50 -10.42
CA GLN A 63 -2.92 -8.58 -9.34
C GLN A 63 -1.67 -7.83 -8.90
N PHE A 64 -1.80 -6.56 -8.51
CA PHE A 64 -0.68 -5.67 -8.17
C PHE A 64 -0.96 -4.83 -6.93
N SER A 65 0.09 -4.31 -6.30
CA SER A 65 -0.01 -3.29 -5.25
C SER A 65 1.35 -2.64 -4.98
N PHE A 66 1.45 -1.81 -3.95
CA PHE A 66 2.76 -1.45 -3.42
C PHE A 66 3.39 -2.64 -2.69
N GLN A 67 4.70 -2.80 -2.86
CA GLN A 67 5.50 -3.80 -2.17
C GLN A 67 6.84 -3.25 -1.72
N VAL A 68 7.37 -3.82 -0.63
CA VAL A 68 8.80 -3.77 -0.29
C VAL A 68 9.43 -5.06 -0.75
N GLY A 69 10.58 -4.97 -1.40
CA GLY A 69 11.34 -6.13 -1.81
C GLY A 69 12.82 -5.86 -1.99
N THR A 70 13.58 -6.94 -2.18
CA THR A 70 15.03 -6.92 -2.34
C THR A 70 15.39 -7.26 -3.79
N VAL A 71 16.25 -6.46 -4.41
CA VAL A 71 16.78 -6.71 -5.76
C VAL A 71 17.69 -7.93 -5.73
N LEU A 72 17.34 -8.98 -6.48
CA LEU A 72 18.13 -10.21 -6.59
C LEU A 72 19.04 -10.21 -7.81
N GLU A 73 18.57 -9.68 -8.93
CA GLU A 73 19.32 -9.53 -10.17
C GLU A 73 19.06 -8.13 -10.73
N SER A 74 20.07 -7.53 -11.33
CA SER A 74 19.94 -6.20 -11.91
C SER A 74 20.75 -6.04 -13.19
N LYS A 75 20.10 -5.50 -14.21
CA LYS A 75 20.71 -4.92 -15.41
C LYS A 75 20.44 -3.41 -15.47
N ASN A 76 20.16 -2.79 -14.32
CA ASN A 76 19.97 -1.36 -14.19
C ASN A 76 20.91 -0.80 -13.10
N PRO A 77 21.92 0.02 -13.47
CA PRO A 77 22.92 0.50 -12.51
C PRO A 77 22.34 1.38 -11.39
N LYS A 78 21.14 1.93 -11.56
CA LYS A 78 20.44 2.71 -10.52
C LYS A 78 19.97 1.85 -9.35
N PHE A 79 19.77 0.55 -9.56
CA PHE A 79 19.29 -0.37 -8.54
C PHE A 79 20.19 -1.61 -8.48
N PRO A 80 21.34 -1.52 -7.79
CA PRO A 80 22.25 -2.65 -7.63
C PRO A 80 21.61 -3.85 -6.94
N VAL A 81 22.20 -5.04 -7.10
CA VAL A 81 21.81 -6.24 -6.34
C VAL A 81 21.89 -5.96 -4.83
N ALA A 82 20.97 -6.56 -4.07
CA ALA A 82 20.74 -6.37 -2.63
C ALA A 82 20.13 -5.01 -2.22
N THR A 83 19.87 -4.11 -3.17
CA THR A 83 19.11 -2.88 -2.88
C THR A 83 17.69 -3.24 -2.45
N LYS A 84 17.22 -2.63 -1.35
CA LYS A 84 15.82 -2.69 -0.96
C LYS A 84 15.06 -1.60 -1.69
N VAL A 85 13.90 -1.94 -2.25
CA VAL A 85 13.08 -1.03 -3.04
C VAL A 85 11.63 -1.08 -2.59
N VAL A 86 10.97 0.06 -2.72
CA VAL A 86 9.52 0.11 -2.80
C VAL A 86 9.13 0.19 -4.26
N SER A 87 8.23 -0.67 -4.69
CA SER A 87 7.75 -0.70 -6.07
C SER A 87 6.25 -0.92 -6.14
N HIS A 88 5.61 -0.43 -7.18
CA HIS A 88 4.24 -0.78 -7.51
C HIS A 88 4.24 -2.00 -8.45
N LYS A 89 4.16 -3.20 -7.88
CA LYS A 89 4.18 -4.45 -8.64
C LYS A 89 3.35 -5.55 -7.99
N GLY A 90 3.25 -6.65 -8.73
CA GLY A 90 2.34 -7.76 -8.51
C GLY A 90 2.24 -8.30 -7.08
N TRP A 91 1.08 -8.85 -6.71
CA TRP A 91 0.96 -9.82 -5.63
C TRP A 91 1.66 -11.13 -6.04
N CYS A 92 2.99 -11.12 -5.96
CA CYS A 92 3.84 -12.18 -6.48
C CYS A 92 5.07 -12.40 -5.60
N ASP A 93 5.68 -13.58 -5.68
CA ASP A 93 6.95 -13.86 -4.98
C ASP A 93 8.12 -13.08 -5.61
N TYR A 94 8.10 -12.84 -6.93
CA TYR A 94 9.15 -12.10 -7.65
C TYR A 94 8.58 -11.23 -8.79
N GLY A 95 8.88 -9.94 -8.77
CA GLY A 95 8.49 -8.99 -9.81
C GLY A 95 9.68 -8.59 -10.69
N ILE A 96 9.50 -8.61 -12.01
CA ILE A 96 10.40 -7.93 -12.95
C ILE A 96 9.92 -6.49 -13.09
N ILE A 97 10.81 -5.54 -12.84
CA ILE A 97 10.55 -4.10 -13.01
C ILE A 97 11.31 -3.63 -14.24
N ASP A 98 10.56 -3.10 -15.20
CA ASP A 98 11.01 -2.69 -16.53
C ASP A 98 10.66 -1.22 -16.85
N LYS A 99 9.67 -0.65 -16.14
CA LYS A 99 9.22 0.74 -16.33
C LYS A 99 9.61 1.63 -15.16
N PHE A 100 10.74 2.33 -15.29
CA PHE A 100 11.28 3.17 -14.21
C PHE A 100 10.76 4.61 -14.21
N ASP A 101 10.25 5.08 -15.36
CA ASP A 101 9.76 6.45 -15.56
C ASP A 101 8.23 6.53 -15.61
N ASP A 102 7.52 5.42 -15.41
CA ASP A 102 6.06 5.39 -15.40
C ASP A 102 5.55 5.96 -14.06
N PRO A 103 4.71 7.02 -14.07
CA PRO A 103 4.20 7.62 -12.85
C PRO A 103 3.26 6.70 -12.06
N PHE A 104 2.71 5.66 -12.69
CA PHE A 104 1.81 4.68 -12.09
C PHE A 104 2.53 3.40 -11.65
N GLU A 105 3.66 3.04 -12.26
CA GLU A 105 4.48 1.87 -11.87
C GLU A 105 5.78 2.28 -11.15
N ARG A 106 5.69 3.26 -10.24
CA ARG A 106 6.88 3.83 -9.57
C ARG A 106 7.70 2.79 -8.81
N VAL A 107 9.02 2.93 -8.91
CA VAL A 107 10.02 2.23 -8.10
C VAL A 107 11.03 3.23 -7.53
N TYR A 108 11.36 3.06 -6.26
CA TYR A 108 12.38 3.86 -5.57
C TYR A 108 13.09 3.03 -4.51
N GLU A 109 14.32 3.40 -4.18
CA GLU A 109 15.05 2.77 -3.07
C GLU A 109 14.31 2.99 -1.76
N LEU A 110 14.21 1.95 -0.95
CA LEU A 110 13.63 2.04 0.39
C LEU A 110 14.45 3.03 1.22
N PRO A 111 13.86 4.13 1.72
CA PRO A 111 14.59 5.08 2.54
C PRO A 111 15.06 4.45 3.85
N ASP A 112 16.13 4.99 4.45
CA ASP A 112 16.53 4.59 5.79
C ASP A 112 15.42 4.90 6.81
N LEU A 113 14.77 3.84 7.31
CA LEU A 113 13.70 3.92 8.28
C LEU A 113 14.21 4.04 9.73
N ARG A 114 15.51 4.23 9.94
CA ARG A 114 16.15 4.43 11.26
C ARG A 114 15.83 3.33 12.27
N GLY A 115 15.84 2.09 11.79
CA GLY A 115 15.56 0.89 12.59
C GLY A 115 14.06 0.59 12.79
N LEU A 116 13.16 1.34 12.15
CA LEU A 116 11.74 0.97 12.11
C LEU A 116 11.50 -0.20 11.13
N PRO A 117 10.44 -1.00 11.35
CA PRO A 117 10.11 -2.13 10.46
C PRO A 117 9.84 -1.69 9.02
N GLU A 118 10.34 -2.47 8.06
CA GLU A 118 10.31 -2.13 6.64
C GLU A 118 8.90 -2.17 6.04
N GLU A 119 8.01 -3.00 6.57
CA GLU A 119 6.61 -3.08 6.15
C GLU A 119 5.86 -1.74 6.31
N LEU A 120 6.37 -0.83 7.15
CA LEU A 120 5.80 0.50 7.29
C LEU A 120 5.91 1.32 6.00
N ALA A 121 6.85 1.02 5.11
CA ALA A 121 7.04 1.73 3.83
C ALA A 121 5.93 1.45 2.80
N VAL A 122 5.13 0.41 3.00
CA VAL A 122 3.89 0.16 2.23
C VAL A 122 2.64 0.52 3.03
N GLY A 123 2.80 1.24 4.14
CA GLY A 123 1.73 1.70 5.02
C GLY A 123 1.99 3.12 5.52
N THR A 124 2.17 3.27 6.84
CA THR A 124 2.27 4.58 7.52
C THR A 124 3.43 5.47 7.03
N LEU A 125 4.53 4.89 6.56
CA LEU A 125 5.67 5.62 5.99
C LEU A 125 5.68 5.58 4.45
N GLY A 126 4.58 5.09 3.84
CA GLY A 126 4.39 5.00 2.41
C GLY A 126 3.19 5.81 1.91
N MET A 127 2.57 5.31 0.83
CA MET A 127 1.42 5.94 0.17
C MET A 127 0.26 6.24 1.14
N THR A 128 -0.04 5.33 2.07
CA THR A 128 -1.09 5.53 3.07
C THR A 128 -0.80 6.71 4.00
N GLY A 129 0.44 6.84 4.46
CA GLY A 129 0.89 7.95 5.30
C GLY A 129 0.86 9.28 4.57
N VAL A 130 1.39 9.31 3.34
CA VAL A 130 1.35 10.48 2.46
C VAL A 130 -0.09 10.92 2.20
N THR A 131 -1.00 9.98 1.96
CA THR A 131 -2.44 10.27 1.78
C THR A 131 -3.04 10.96 3.00
N ALA A 132 -2.76 10.45 4.20
CA ALA A 132 -3.22 11.07 5.45
C ALA A 132 -2.59 12.45 5.67
N TYR A 133 -1.28 12.57 5.42
CA TYR A 133 -0.52 13.80 5.63
C TYR A 133 -0.98 14.91 4.70
N CYS A 134 -0.90 14.72 3.38
CA CYS A 134 -1.25 15.75 2.40
C CYS A 134 -2.76 16.04 2.46
N GLY A 135 -3.59 15.00 2.53
CA GLY A 135 -5.04 15.16 2.60
C GLY A 135 -5.48 15.99 3.81
N PHE A 136 -4.88 15.77 4.97
CA PHE A 136 -5.25 16.53 6.15
C PHE A 136 -4.53 17.87 6.25
N LEU A 137 -3.21 17.92 6.12
CA LEU A 137 -2.44 19.14 6.40
C LEU A 137 -2.44 20.16 5.25
N GLU A 138 -2.48 19.71 4.01
CA GLU A 138 -2.39 20.59 2.84
C GLU A 138 -3.76 20.91 2.25
N ILE A 139 -4.68 19.94 2.25
CA ILE A 139 -6.03 20.14 1.70
C ILE A 139 -7.00 20.67 2.77
N CYS A 140 -7.09 20.02 3.94
CA CYS A 140 -8.01 20.49 4.99
C CYS A 140 -7.48 21.72 5.76
N VAL A 141 -6.16 21.90 5.84
CA VAL A 141 -5.48 23.03 6.51
C VAL A 141 -6.06 23.30 7.92
N PRO A 142 -5.92 22.33 8.85
CA PRO A 142 -6.61 22.33 10.13
C PRO A 142 -6.10 23.43 11.07
N LYS A 143 -7.00 23.99 11.87
CA LYS A 143 -6.66 24.94 12.93
C LYS A 143 -6.87 24.32 14.32
N PRO A 144 -6.03 24.68 15.30
CA PRO A 144 -6.25 24.28 16.68
C PRO A 144 -7.66 24.63 17.17
N GLY A 145 -8.29 23.72 17.90
CA GLY A 145 -9.65 23.87 18.42
C GLY A 145 -10.77 23.39 17.48
N GLU A 146 -10.51 23.22 16.18
CA GLU A 146 -11.50 22.71 15.23
C GLU A 146 -11.91 21.26 15.55
N THR A 147 -13.12 20.88 15.15
CA THR A 147 -13.59 19.49 15.25
C THR A 147 -13.42 18.78 13.91
N VAL A 148 -12.65 17.70 13.91
CA VAL A 148 -12.37 16.85 12.76
C VAL A 148 -13.16 15.55 12.90
N VAL A 149 -13.95 15.25 11.87
CA VAL A 149 -14.68 13.99 11.75
C VAL A 149 -13.93 13.07 10.80
N VAL A 150 -13.63 11.85 11.24
CA VAL A 150 -12.93 10.84 10.44
C VAL A 150 -13.81 9.61 10.31
N THR A 151 -14.24 9.28 9.10
CA THR A 151 -14.87 7.99 8.79
C THR A 151 -13.81 6.92 8.58
N GLY A 152 -14.11 5.66 8.92
CA GLY A 152 -13.12 4.59 8.84
C GLY A 152 -11.89 4.85 9.75
N ALA A 153 -12.07 5.52 10.89
CA ALA A 153 -11.00 6.05 11.74
C ALA A 153 -10.07 4.97 12.32
N ALA A 154 -10.48 3.70 12.32
CA ALA A 154 -9.64 2.59 12.74
C ALA A 154 -8.77 2.01 11.60
N GLY A 155 -9.05 2.38 10.34
CA GLY A 155 -8.31 1.95 9.16
C GLY A 155 -6.97 2.67 8.99
N ALA A 156 -6.20 2.23 8.00
CA ALA A 156 -4.81 2.66 7.83
C ALA A 156 -4.67 4.19 7.69
N VAL A 157 -5.35 4.82 6.72
CA VAL A 157 -5.35 6.29 6.53
C VAL A 157 -6.03 7.00 7.70
N GLY A 158 -7.26 6.62 8.04
CA GLY A 158 -8.07 7.32 9.05
C GLY A 158 -7.42 7.37 10.43
N SER A 159 -6.72 6.30 10.81
CA SER A 159 -6.01 6.26 12.10
C SER A 159 -4.81 7.20 12.16
N ILE A 160 -4.16 7.47 11.02
CA ILE A 160 -3.07 8.44 10.92
C ILE A 160 -3.64 9.86 10.96
N VAL A 161 -4.70 10.14 10.19
CA VAL A 161 -5.39 11.45 10.20
C VAL A 161 -5.83 11.82 11.61
N GLY A 162 -6.45 10.90 12.34
CA GLY A 162 -6.89 11.16 13.72
C GLY A 162 -5.74 11.51 14.67
N GLN A 163 -4.56 10.89 14.50
CA GLN A 163 -3.38 11.20 15.29
C GLN A 163 -2.78 12.57 14.91
N ILE A 164 -2.66 12.86 13.62
CA ILE A 164 -2.17 14.16 13.15
C ILE A 164 -3.11 15.29 13.63
N ALA A 165 -4.43 15.10 13.55
CA ALA A 165 -5.43 16.04 14.03
C ALA A 165 -5.27 16.34 15.52
N LYS A 166 -5.05 15.32 16.36
CA LYS A 166 -4.76 15.51 17.79
C LYS A 166 -3.47 16.31 18.02
N ILE A 167 -2.40 15.99 17.29
CA ILE A 167 -1.12 16.71 17.38
C ILE A 167 -1.29 18.19 16.97
N LYS A 168 -2.16 18.48 16.01
CA LYS A 168 -2.50 19.85 15.57
C LYS A 168 -3.47 20.59 16.49
N GLY A 169 -3.87 19.99 17.61
CA GLY A 169 -4.74 20.61 18.60
C GLY A 169 -6.23 20.57 18.24
N CYS A 170 -6.64 19.69 17.33
CA CYS A 170 -8.05 19.51 16.96
C CYS A 170 -8.77 18.53 17.91
N ASN A 171 -10.09 18.69 18.01
CA ASN A 171 -11.00 17.68 18.56
C ASN A 171 -11.28 16.63 17.49
N VAL A 172 -11.25 15.33 17.82
CA VAL A 172 -11.43 14.26 16.82
C VAL A 172 -12.60 13.37 17.19
N ILE A 173 -13.49 13.18 16.22
CA ILE A 173 -14.61 12.24 16.27
C ILE A 173 -14.38 11.20 15.18
N GLY A 174 -14.27 9.93 15.57
CA GLY A 174 -13.95 8.84 14.65
C GLY A 174 -15.08 7.81 14.57
N PHE A 175 -15.46 7.43 13.36
CA PHE A 175 -16.40 6.35 13.11
C PHE A 175 -15.66 5.08 12.69
N ALA A 176 -16.06 3.94 13.25
CA ALA A 176 -15.54 2.63 12.89
C ALA A 176 -16.66 1.58 12.86
N GLY A 177 -16.47 0.50 12.10
CA GLY A 177 -17.52 -0.50 11.85
C GLY A 177 -17.71 -1.57 12.94
N SER A 178 -17.04 -1.46 14.10
CA SER A 178 -17.26 -2.37 15.24
C SER A 178 -16.83 -1.75 16.56
N ASP A 179 -17.42 -2.20 17.66
CA ASP A 179 -17.09 -1.73 19.01
C ASP A 179 -15.63 -1.97 19.38
N GLU A 180 -15.07 -3.11 18.98
CA GLU A 180 -13.65 -3.42 19.18
C GLU A 180 -12.75 -2.34 18.54
N LYS A 181 -13.05 -1.94 17.30
CA LYS A 181 -12.31 -0.88 16.60
C LYS A 181 -12.48 0.48 17.27
N VAL A 182 -13.65 0.76 17.85
CA VAL A 182 -13.90 1.97 18.63
C VAL A 182 -13.06 1.97 19.92
N VAL A 183 -13.04 0.86 20.66
CA VAL A 183 -12.32 0.71 21.93
C VAL A 183 -10.81 0.78 21.73
N ALA A 184 -10.27 0.10 20.70
CA ALA A 184 -8.85 0.16 20.36
C ALA A 184 -8.35 1.59 20.11
N ARG A 185 -9.24 2.50 19.69
CA ARG A 185 -8.93 3.92 19.42
C ARG A 185 -9.43 4.88 20.52
N LYS A 186 -10.06 4.39 21.59
CA LYS A 186 -10.39 5.18 22.79
C LYS A 186 -9.16 5.51 23.65
N ARG A 187 -8.06 4.75 23.53
CA ARG A 187 -6.75 5.11 24.14
C ARG A 187 -6.18 6.45 23.60
N THR A 188 -6.78 6.99 22.52
CA THR A 188 -6.51 8.31 21.95
C THR A 188 -7.66 9.34 22.16
N ARG A 189 -8.59 9.10 23.09
CA ARG A 189 -9.82 9.90 23.38
C ARG A 189 -10.68 10.20 22.15
N VAL A 190 -11.47 9.19 21.73
CA VAL A 190 -12.61 9.32 20.80
C VAL A 190 -13.91 9.15 21.61
N ARG A 191 -14.86 10.09 21.50
CA ARG A 191 -16.21 9.95 22.08
C ARG A 191 -17.13 9.25 21.09
N GLN A 192 -17.93 8.30 21.59
CA GLN A 192 -19.02 7.65 20.85
C GLN A 192 -20.12 8.69 20.64
N GLY A 193 -20.57 8.87 19.40
CA GLY A 193 -21.84 9.56 19.13
C GLY A 193 -22.97 8.57 19.34
N ASN A 194 -24.00 8.98 20.08
CA ASN A 194 -25.29 8.29 20.14
C ASN A 194 -26.05 8.50 18.82
#